data_AF-K2K0B4-F1
#
_entry.id   AF-K2K0B4-F1
#
_cell.length_a   1.000
_cell.length_b   1.000
_cell.length_c   1.000
_cell.angle_alpha   90.00
_cell.angle_beta   90.00
_cell.angle_gamma   90.00
#
_symmetry.space_group_name_H-M   'P 1'
#
loop_
_entity.id
_entity.type
_entity.pdbx_description
1 polymer ?
#
loop_
_entity_poly.entity_id
_entity_poly.type
_entity_poly.pdbx_seq_one_letter_code
_entity_poly.pdbx_strand_id
1 'polypeptide(L)'
;MYTSEVTIMSTTVSFYGNHNFKDFIASYTGPQAQPDPGISYIDSLKVGPNTWLIAYQQHNYGGDALKVGPNSSHSDLHKVSRGSGNWKNQISSFVVYDHQPSFWNSSNQPKLDLQVGTLIFAEDGDFAGDARVYSGNHQQGDLNEVNYTSVRDSESARDMKNNITSLATGQNQWLDVFDDLNFSGNRLKVPPNTAHKDLQDVRRGDNDDWKNQIQSFRCFDATSEPGPWSLDLSQSYFDEQYPNYWEDDKLAGDAIDYQTQDASYRIYQPVLSFPSNGMVAEIEINHIVAASTDDTSNLTLTFNADKQLTQVQQDWQAGSAFEVPPWLIKVVDAAVEMEGVLAMLATAGISEEAAQDFVAIFDAACNTFNKICSVIANISESDGGRFYMIPVSCHTIARACLAVTQGQPQGDSALSVDYNRVTSMLQGSGWQQAPATNGNLNKKTEYHYQGHACRTWYYEVTQMRQGAGMLVSCKVDLEVSSEYDDHLVLMMGFVASDAGPVPMFAQATVQCLANKDAANPNVIGQPVYSTQASPVSDFGQAIADSLSQVYDQDFGSDNANMRSLPALAQFNVNAMIAAVTGN
;
A
#
# COMPACT_ATOMS: atom_id res chain seq x y z
N MET A 1 21.05 12.93 -36.11
CA MET A 1 22.14 11.96 -35.86
C MET A 1 21.60 10.62 -36.36
N TYR A 2 22.23 10.00 -37.36
CA TYR A 2 21.76 8.73 -37.92
C TYR A 2 21.83 7.65 -36.84
N THR A 3 20.68 7.09 -36.46
CA THR A 3 20.61 5.87 -35.66
C THR A 3 21.19 4.74 -36.51
N SER A 4 22.37 4.24 -36.13
CA SER A 4 22.82 2.95 -36.61
C SER A 4 21.82 1.90 -36.13
N GLU A 5 21.09 1.29 -37.06
CA GLU A 5 20.37 0.05 -36.78
C GLU A 5 21.39 -0.95 -36.22
N VAL A 6 21.31 -1.19 -34.92
CA VAL A 6 21.92 -2.38 -34.34
C VAL A 6 21.18 -3.55 -35.00
N THR A 7 21.85 -4.25 -35.91
CA THR A 7 21.35 -5.53 -36.40
C THR A 7 21.26 -6.46 -35.20
N ILE A 8 20.07 -6.59 -34.62
CA ILE A 8 19.82 -7.53 -33.54
C ILE A 8 20.08 -8.92 -34.12
N MET A 9 21.17 -9.56 -33.71
CA MET A 9 21.46 -10.94 -34.08
C MET A 9 20.37 -11.81 -33.46
N SER A 10 19.47 -12.35 -34.29
CA SER A 10 18.23 -12.98 -33.84
C SER A 10 18.41 -14.48 -33.51
N THR A 11 17.90 -14.88 -32.35
CA THR A 11 17.68 -16.29 -32.01
C THR A 11 16.57 -16.83 -32.91
N THR A 12 16.90 -17.75 -33.83
CA THR A 12 15.99 -18.26 -34.86
C THR A 12 16.28 -19.71 -35.21
N VAL A 13 15.24 -20.52 -35.41
CA VAL A 13 15.33 -21.85 -36.02
C VAL A 13 14.27 -22.00 -37.11
N SER A 14 14.66 -22.53 -38.27
CA SER A 14 13.73 -22.79 -39.38
C SER A 14 13.79 -24.26 -39.78
N PHE A 15 12.61 -24.85 -39.99
CA PHE A 15 12.44 -26.26 -40.37
C PHE A 15 11.87 -26.38 -41.79
N TYR A 16 12.29 -27.43 -42.50
CA TYR A 16 11.99 -27.64 -43.92
C TYR A 16 11.66 -29.12 -44.18
N GLY A 17 10.66 -29.37 -45.03
CA GLY A 17 10.14 -30.71 -45.34
C GLY A 17 11.00 -31.51 -46.31
N ASN A 18 11.91 -30.84 -47.02
CA ASN A 18 12.82 -31.48 -47.96
C ASN A 18 14.28 -31.08 -47.70
N HIS A 19 15.19 -31.93 -48.19
CA HIS A 19 16.62 -31.63 -48.17
C HIS A 19 16.95 -30.31 -48.89
N ASN A 20 18.11 -29.74 -48.56
CA ASN A 20 18.62 -28.46 -49.04
C ASN A 20 17.66 -27.28 -48.80
N PHE A 21 16.94 -27.30 -47.66
CA PHE A 21 16.11 -26.18 -47.18
C PHE A 21 14.96 -25.85 -48.13
N LYS A 22 14.40 -26.87 -48.78
CA LYS A 22 13.22 -26.75 -49.64
C LYS A 22 11.98 -27.11 -48.84
N ASP A 23 10.84 -26.59 -49.28
CA ASP A 23 9.53 -26.85 -48.65
C ASP A 23 9.52 -26.33 -47.21
N PHE A 24 9.49 -25.00 -47.06
CA PHE A 24 9.49 -24.34 -45.75
C PHE A 24 8.28 -24.80 -44.93
N ILE A 25 8.54 -25.24 -43.70
CA ILE A 25 7.48 -25.68 -42.78
C ILE A 25 7.12 -24.53 -41.84
N ALA A 26 8.09 -24.10 -41.03
CA ALA A 26 7.89 -23.10 -39.99
C ALA A 26 9.23 -22.48 -39.56
N SER A 27 9.16 -21.31 -38.94
CA SER A 27 10.29 -20.67 -38.29
C SER A 27 9.89 -20.18 -36.90
N TYR A 28 10.81 -20.32 -35.98
CA TYR A 28 10.63 -19.98 -34.57
C TYR A 28 11.71 -18.98 -34.19
N THR A 29 11.32 -17.92 -33.50
CA THR A 29 12.20 -16.82 -33.08
C THR A 29 12.29 -16.76 -31.55
N GLY A 30 13.39 -16.29 -30.97
CA GLY A 30 13.56 -16.17 -29.51
C GLY A 30 13.69 -17.51 -28.76
N PRO A 31 14.03 -17.49 -27.46
CA PRO A 31 13.97 -18.65 -26.59
C PRO A 31 12.54 -19.14 -26.37
N GLN A 32 12.32 -20.45 -26.50
CA GLN A 32 11.01 -21.07 -26.34
C GLN A 32 11.12 -22.59 -26.27
N ALA A 33 10.11 -23.25 -25.69
CA ALA A 33 9.98 -24.70 -25.71
C ALA A 33 8.74 -25.13 -26.51
N GLN A 34 8.83 -26.24 -27.22
CA GLN A 34 7.77 -26.72 -28.12
C GLN A 34 7.55 -28.21 -27.90
N PRO A 35 6.62 -28.61 -27.01
CA PRO A 35 6.40 -30.00 -26.62
C PRO A 35 5.62 -30.80 -27.66
N ASP A 36 4.75 -30.12 -28.42
CA ASP A 36 4.05 -30.65 -29.59
C ASP A 36 3.79 -29.53 -30.62
N PRO A 37 4.84 -29.09 -31.35
CA PRO A 37 4.76 -27.98 -32.30
C PRO A 37 3.92 -28.28 -33.54
N GLY A 38 3.24 -29.44 -33.65
CA GLY A 38 2.43 -29.80 -34.82
C GLY A 38 3.18 -29.76 -36.17
N ILE A 39 4.51 -29.78 -36.16
CA ILE A 39 5.36 -29.86 -37.35
C ILE A 39 5.73 -31.32 -37.61
N SER A 40 5.81 -31.70 -38.88
CA SER A 40 6.10 -33.07 -39.29
C SER A 40 6.88 -33.11 -40.60
N TYR A 41 7.35 -34.30 -40.99
CA TYR A 41 8.08 -34.54 -42.24
C TYR A 41 9.37 -33.71 -42.43
N ILE A 42 10.04 -33.33 -41.35
CA ILE A 42 11.23 -32.48 -41.38
C ILE A 42 12.45 -33.25 -41.95
N ASP A 43 13.10 -32.68 -42.96
CA ASP A 43 14.29 -33.27 -43.62
C ASP A 43 15.48 -32.30 -43.69
N SER A 44 15.30 -31.01 -43.37
CA SER A 44 16.42 -30.10 -43.13
C SER A 44 16.07 -28.97 -42.15
N LEU A 45 17.10 -28.38 -41.52
CA LEU A 45 16.93 -27.27 -40.57
C LEU A 45 18.09 -26.27 -40.62
N LYS A 46 17.82 -25.03 -40.23
CA LYS A 46 18.80 -23.95 -40.03
C LYS A 46 18.62 -23.33 -38.65
N VAL A 47 19.73 -22.99 -38.00
CA VAL A 47 19.72 -22.20 -36.76
C VAL A 47 20.53 -20.91 -36.94
N GLY A 48 20.08 -19.85 -36.30
CA GLY A 48 20.67 -18.52 -36.37
C GLY A 48 21.99 -18.38 -35.58
N PRO A 49 22.60 -17.18 -35.60
CA PRO A 49 23.91 -16.92 -35.00
C PRO A 49 23.95 -17.01 -33.47
N ASN A 50 22.82 -16.76 -32.79
CA ASN A 50 22.71 -16.83 -31.33
C ASN A 50 21.86 -18.02 -30.86
N THR A 51 21.62 -19.01 -31.73
CA THR A 51 20.63 -20.07 -31.47
C THR A 51 21.28 -21.37 -31.08
N TRP A 52 20.86 -21.90 -29.95
CA TRP A 52 21.19 -23.24 -29.49
C TRP A 52 19.90 -24.05 -29.43
N LEU A 53 19.86 -25.16 -30.15
CA LEU A 53 18.65 -25.98 -30.30
C LEU A 53 18.91 -27.37 -29.74
N ILE A 54 17.95 -27.87 -28.96
CA ILE A 54 17.82 -29.29 -28.66
C ILE A 54 16.51 -29.79 -29.26
N ALA A 55 16.58 -30.68 -30.23
CA ALA A 55 15.43 -31.32 -30.85
C ALA A 55 15.30 -32.77 -30.37
N TYR A 56 14.07 -33.20 -30.12
CA TYR A 56 13.77 -34.50 -29.50
C TYR A 56 12.94 -35.38 -30.42
N GLN A 57 13.15 -36.68 -30.28
CA GLN A 57 12.51 -37.69 -31.12
C GLN A 57 11.01 -37.84 -30.84
N GLN A 58 10.59 -37.63 -29.60
CA GLN A 58 9.20 -37.78 -29.18
C GLN A 58 8.63 -36.44 -28.74
N HIS A 59 7.30 -36.35 -28.67
CA HIS A 59 6.62 -35.24 -28.01
C HIS A 59 7.05 -35.12 -26.55
N ASN A 60 6.83 -33.95 -25.95
CA ASN A 60 7.17 -33.67 -24.55
C ASN A 60 8.64 -33.93 -24.19
N TYR A 61 9.54 -33.66 -25.15
CA TYR A 61 11.00 -33.73 -24.98
C TYR A 61 11.52 -35.14 -24.66
N GLY A 62 10.83 -36.18 -25.15
CA GLY A 62 11.21 -37.57 -24.96
C GLY A 62 12.10 -38.15 -26.06
N GLY A 63 12.71 -39.31 -25.76
CA GLY A 63 13.51 -40.08 -26.73
C GLY A 63 14.91 -39.52 -26.98
N ASP A 64 15.48 -39.85 -28.13
CA ASP A 64 16.80 -39.35 -28.54
C ASP A 64 16.78 -37.83 -28.70
N ALA A 65 17.94 -37.18 -28.52
CA ALA A 65 18.10 -35.73 -28.62
C ALA A 65 19.20 -35.33 -29.64
N LEU A 66 18.91 -34.35 -30.48
CA LEU A 66 19.82 -33.70 -31.41
C LEU A 66 20.19 -32.31 -30.89
N LYS A 67 21.47 -32.09 -30.61
CA LYS A 67 22.01 -30.79 -30.23
C LYS A 67 22.57 -30.07 -31.45
N VAL A 68 22.07 -28.87 -31.72
CA VAL A 68 22.51 -28.03 -32.85
C VAL A 68 22.97 -26.68 -32.31
N GLY A 69 24.23 -26.34 -32.53
CA GLY A 69 24.83 -25.09 -32.07
C GLY A 69 24.68 -23.93 -33.07
N PRO A 70 25.09 -22.71 -32.71
CA PRO A 70 24.86 -21.50 -33.49
C PRO A 70 25.46 -21.56 -34.89
N ASN A 71 24.84 -20.83 -35.83
CA ASN A 71 25.22 -20.78 -37.26
C ASN A 71 25.31 -22.15 -37.95
N SER A 72 24.67 -23.18 -37.38
CA SER A 72 24.68 -24.51 -37.96
C SER A 72 23.51 -24.71 -38.92
N SER A 73 23.70 -25.62 -39.87
CA SER A 73 22.60 -26.09 -40.70
C SER A 73 22.78 -27.57 -40.99
N HIS A 74 21.67 -28.30 -41.00
CA HIS A 74 21.62 -29.67 -41.47
C HIS A 74 20.78 -29.69 -42.73
N SER A 75 21.44 -29.69 -43.90
CA SER A 75 20.79 -29.69 -45.20
C SER A 75 20.12 -31.02 -45.56
N ASP A 76 20.40 -32.09 -44.82
CA ASP A 76 19.85 -33.43 -45.07
C ASP A 76 19.89 -34.24 -43.76
N LEU A 77 18.75 -34.29 -43.05
CA LEU A 77 18.62 -35.00 -41.78
C LEU A 77 18.70 -36.52 -41.95
N HIS A 78 18.49 -37.04 -43.15
CA HIS A 78 18.73 -38.46 -43.44
C HIS A 78 20.20 -38.86 -43.24
N LYS A 79 21.14 -37.90 -43.32
CA LYS A 79 22.57 -38.12 -43.10
C LYS A 79 23.02 -37.84 -41.66
N VAL A 80 22.13 -37.33 -40.81
CA VAL A 80 22.45 -37.07 -39.40
C VAL A 80 22.07 -38.31 -38.60
N SER A 81 23.07 -38.98 -38.03
CA SER A 81 22.89 -40.23 -37.29
C SER A 81 22.11 -40.01 -35.99
N ARG A 82 21.25 -40.97 -35.66
CA ARG A 82 20.46 -41.04 -34.44
C ARG A 82 20.52 -42.48 -33.93
N GLY A 83 21.45 -42.81 -33.04
CA GLY A 83 21.57 -44.15 -32.44
C GLY A 83 21.31 -45.30 -33.44
N SER A 84 20.09 -45.85 -33.42
CA SER A 84 19.60 -46.87 -34.35
C SER A 84 18.89 -46.34 -35.62
N GLY A 85 19.37 -45.26 -36.24
CA GLY A 85 18.70 -44.63 -37.39
C GLY A 85 19.26 -43.25 -37.78
N ASN A 86 18.40 -42.42 -38.39
CA ASN A 86 18.71 -41.03 -38.74
C ASN A 86 17.60 -40.08 -38.25
N TRP A 87 17.82 -38.77 -38.41
CA TRP A 87 16.91 -37.73 -37.91
C TRP A 87 15.79 -37.32 -38.88
N LYS A 88 15.73 -37.87 -40.09
CA LYS A 88 14.67 -37.55 -41.05
C LYS A 88 13.29 -37.91 -40.49
N ASN A 89 12.39 -36.94 -40.47
CA ASN A 89 11.03 -37.07 -39.96
C ASN A 89 10.96 -37.53 -38.49
N GLN A 90 12.01 -37.31 -37.70
CA GLN A 90 12.07 -37.76 -36.32
C GLN A 90 11.92 -36.63 -35.29
N ILE A 91 11.93 -35.36 -35.69
CA ILE A 91 11.79 -34.25 -34.74
C ILE A 91 10.31 -34.07 -34.38
N SER A 92 9.97 -34.28 -33.10
CA SER A 92 8.59 -34.17 -32.58
C SER A 92 8.42 -33.15 -31.46
N SER A 93 9.52 -32.68 -30.86
CA SER A 93 9.52 -31.55 -29.93
C SER A 93 10.91 -30.90 -29.90
N PHE A 94 11.04 -29.66 -29.40
CA PHE A 94 12.33 -28.98 -29.32
C PHE A 94 12.35 -27.86 -28.28
N VAL A 95 13.55 -27.44 -27.89
CA VAL A 95 13.80 -26.25 -27.06
C VAL A 95 14.85 -25.38 -27.75
N VAL A 96 14.58 -24.07 -27.80
CA VAL A 96 15.45 -23.04 -28.37
C VAL A 96 15.99 -22.18 -27.23
N TYR A 97 17.30 -21.99 -27.21
CA TYR A 97 18.01 -21.11 -26.28
C TYR A 97 18.76 -20.02 -27.05
N ASP A 98 18.90 -18.84 -26.44
CA ASP A 98 19.67 -17.69 -26.95
C ASP A 98 21.14 -17.68 -26.51
N HIS A 99 21.53 -18.65 -25.69
CA HIS A 99 22.89 -18.87 -25.22
C HIS A 99 23.17 -20.36 -25.15
N GLN A 100 24.46 -20.70 -25.02
CA GLN A 100 24.85 -22.08 -24.76
C GLN A 100 24.34 -22.47 -23.37
N PRO A 101 23.46 -23.48 -23.26
CA PRO A 101 23.02 -23.94 -21.96
C PRO A 101 24.21 -24.40 -21.10
N SER A 102 24.20 -24.06 -19.82
CA SER A 102 25.18 -24.46 -18.81
C SER A 102 25.41 -25.98 -18.80
N PHE A 103 24.36 -26.75 -19.09
CA PHE A 103 24.37 -28.20 -19.15
C PHE A 103 24.63 -28.77 -20.56
N TRP A 104 25.00 -27.95 -21.55
CA TRP A 104 25.16 -28.38 -22.94
C TRP A 104 26.11 -29.58 -23.10
N ASN A 105 27.14 -29.65 -22.26
CA ASN A 105 28.12 -30.74 -22.24
C ASN A 105 27.81 -31.84 -21.21
N SER A 106 26.63 -31.82 -20.59
CA SER A 106 26.21 -32.79 -19.58
C SER A 106 25.16 -33.77 -20.12
N SER A 107 24.98 -34.88 -19.41
CA SER A 107 23.92 -35.87 -19.69
C SER A 107 22.55 -35.45 -19.16
N ASN A 108 22.49 -34.46 -18.25
CA ASN A 108 21.24 -33.93 -17.71
C ASN A 108 20.79 -32.74 -18.55
N GLN A 109 19.53 -32.73 -18.98
CA GLN A 109 18.99 -31.71 -19.88
C GLN A 109 17.73 -31.12 -19.24
N PRO A 110 17.85 -30.15 -18.32
CA PRO A 110 16.67 -29.44 -17.82
C PRO A 110 15.98 -28.70 -18.97
N LYS A 111 14.65 -28.61 -18.90
CA LYS A 111 13.82 -28.03 -19.96
C LYS A 111 14.03 -26.52 -20.15
N LEU A 112 14.58 -25.83 -19.14
CA LEU A 112 14.79 -24.39 -19.13
C LEU A 112 16.21 -24.07 -18.62
N ASP A 113 16.89 -23.15 -19.30
CA ASP A 113 18.11 -22.48 -18.84
C ASP A 113 17.91 -20.99 -19.12
N LEU A 114 17.84 -20.16 -18.08
CA LEU A 114 17.71 -18.72 -18.22
C LEU A 114 19.05 -18.07 -17.94
N GLN A 115 19.41 -17.05 -18.72
CA GLN A 115 20.58 -16.26 -18.42
C GLN A 115 20.40 -15.50 -17.10
N VAL A 116 21.52 -15.14 -16.47
CA VAL A 116 21.51 -14.22 -15.32
C VAL A 116 20.84 -12.90 -15.74
N GLY A 117 19.96 -12.37 -14.90
CA GLY A 117 19.23 -11.13 -15.13
C GLY A 117 18.19 -11.25 -16.23
N THR A 118 17.59 -12.44 -16.42
CA THR A 118 16.50 -12.65 -17.38
C THR A 118 15.29 -13.34 -16.77
N LEU A 119 14.12 -13.15 -17.38
CA LEU A 119 12.90 -13.91 -17.11
C LEU A 119 12.22 -14.29 -18.42
N ILE A 120 11.30 -15.26 -18.35
CA ILE A 120 10.46 -15.67 -19.47
C ILE A 120 8.99 -15.70 -19.05
N PHE A 121 8.11 -15.23 -19.93
CA PHE A 121 6.68 -15.51 -19.94
C PHE A 121 6.36 -16.40 -21.14
N ALA A 122 5.46 -17.37 -20.98
CA ALA A 122 5.06 -18.28 -22.05
C ALA A 122 3.55 -18.55 -22.03
N GLU A 123 3.00 -18.75 -23.23
CA GLU A 123 1.55 -18.88 -23.45
C GLU A 123 0.99 -20.19 -22.91
N ASP A 124 1.78 -21.25 -22.94
CA ASP A 124 1.40 -22.57 -22.47
C ASP A 124 2.18 -22.97 -21.21
N GLY A 125 1.72 -24.05 -20.58
CA GLY A 125 2.42 -24.64 -19.44
C GLY A 125 3.81 -25.18 -19.82
N ASP A 126 4.65 -25.41 -18.81
CA ASP A 126 6.00 -25.95 -18.97
C ASP A 126 6.92 -25.09 -19.86
N PHE A 127 6.67 -23.77 -19.92
CA PHE A 127 7.38 -22.78 -20.75
C PHE A 127 7.23 -23.01 -22.26
N ALA A 128 6.10 -23.59 -22.65
CA ALA A 128 5.81 -23.94 -24.03
C ALA A 128 5.11 -22.82 -24.82
N GLY A 129 5.11 -22.97 -26.14
CA GLY A 129 4.37 -22.09 -27.05
C GLY A 129 5.10 -20.78 -27.33
N ASP A 130 4.34 -19.77 -27.74
CA ASP A 130 4.79 -18.39 -27.86
C ASP A 130 5.20 -17.84 -26.48
N ALA A 131 6.27 -17.06 -26.46
CA ALA A 131 7.04 -16.70 -25.30
C ALA A 131 7.81 -15.40 -25.53
N ARG A 132 8.15 -14.74 -24.42
CA ARG A 132 8.91 -13.52 -24.42
C ARG A 132 9.88 -13.51 -23.26
N VAL A 133 11.14 -13.21 -23.57
CA VAL A 133 12.21 -13.06 -22.60
C VAL A 133 12.45 -11.58 -22.36
N TYR A 134 12.59 -11.23 -21.09
CA TYR A 134 13.00 -9.91 -20.65
C TYR A 134 14.34 -10.01 -19.95
N SER A 135 15.16 -8.97 -20.07
CA SER A 135 16.48 -8.88 -19.46
C SER A 135 16.65 -7.55 -18.75
N GLY A 136 17.32 -7.55 -17.61
CA GLY A 136 17.58 -6.34 -16.84
C GLY A 136 16.33 -5.79 -16.14
N ASN A 137 16.37 -4.49 -15.83
CA ASN A 137 15.20 -3.78 -15.33
C ASN A 137 14.21 -3.53 -16.47
N HIS A 138 12.96 -3.94 -16.30
CA HIS A 138 11.90 -3.71 -17.27
C HIS A 138 10.55 -3.57 -16.57
N GLN A 139 9.61 -2.87 -17.18
CA GLN A 139 8.25 -2.77 -16.68
C GLN A 139 7.28 -2.59 -17.84
N GLN A 140 6.09 -3.17 -17.70
CA GLN A 140 4.99 -2.96 -18.64
C GLN A 140 3.71 -2.73 -17.85
N GLY A 141 3.16 -1.52 -17.94
CA GLY A 141 1.91 -1.15 -17.28
C GLY A 141 0.66 -1.70 -17.98
N ASP A 142 0.75 -2.04 -19.26
CA ASP A 142 -0.36 -2.64 -20.00
C ASP A 142 0.13 -3.72 -20.97
N LEU A 143 -0.19 -4.99 -20.68
CA LEU A 143 0.13 -6.11 -21.58
C LEU A 143 -0.72 -6.17 -22.86
N ASN A 144 -1.78 -5.36 -23.00
CA ASN A 144 -2.49 -5.17 -24.28
C ASN A 144 -1.55 -4.64 -25.37
N GLU A 145 -0.51 -3.89 -24.99
CA GLU A 145 0.41 -3.23 -25.90
C GLU A 145 1.63 -4.11 -26.25
N VAL A 146 1.66 -5.34 -25.72
CA VAL A 146 2.83 -6.21 -25.81
C VAL A 146 2.44 -7.56 -26.37
N ASN A 147 3.15 -7.94 -27.43
CA ASN A 147 3.00 -9.25 -28.04
C ASN A 147 4.16 -10.18 -27.67
N TYR A 148 3.92 -11.49 -27.77
CA TYR A 148 5.01 -12.46 -27.73
C TYR A 148 6.03 -12.23 -28.85
N THR A 149 7.30 -12.58 -28.57
CA THR A 149 8.41 -12.39 -29.51
C THR A 149 8.76 -13.67 -30.27
N SER A 150 8.52 -14.84 -29.68
CA SER A 150 8.39 -16.06 -30.47
C SER A 150 6.99 -16.06 -31.09
N VAL A 151 6.94 -16.19 -32.41
CA VAL A 151 5.70 -16.44 -33.13
C VAL A 151 5.96 -17.62 -34.05
N ARG A 152 5.07 -18.61 -34.02
CA ARG A 152 5.18 -19.86 -34.79
C ARG A 152 5.11 -19.67 -36.31
N ASP A 153 4.54 -18.57 -36.81
CA ASP A 153 4.39 -18.24 -38.23
C ASP A 153 4.34 -16.72 -38.48
N SER A 154 4.30 -16.26 -39.74
CA SER A 154 4.22 -14.82 -40.11
C SER A 154 2.86 -14.15 -39.81
N GLU A 155 2.02 -14.76 -38.97
CA GLU A 155 0.71 -14.21 -38.57
C GLU A 155 0.86 -13.18 -37.44
N SER A 156 -0.17 -12.35 -37.28
CA SER A 156 -0.21 -11.21 -36.38
C SER A 156 0.29 -11.54 -34.98
N ALA A 157 1.20 -10.71 -34.49
CA ALA A 157 1.76 -10.80 -33.15
C ALA A 157 0.63 -11.00 -32.11
N ARG A 158 0.73 -12.07 -31.31
CA ARG A 158 -0.25 -12.41 -30.27
C ARG A 158 0.02 -11.60 -29.02
N ASP A 159 -1.00 -10.91 -28.51
CA ASP A 159 -0.86 -10.16 -27.27
C ASP A 159 -0.64 -11.10 -26.07
N MET A 160 0.11 -10.59 -25.09
CA MET A 160 0.43 -11.33 -23.88
C MET A 160 -0.68 -11.24 -22.83
N LYS A 161 -1.64 -10.33 -22.98
CA LYS A 161 -2.67 -10.13 -21.98
C LYS A 161 -3.57 -11.35 -21.90
N ASN A 162 -3.80 -11.81 -20.66
CA ASN A 162 -4.67 -12.97 -20.40
C ASN A 162 -4.28 -14.23 -21.19
N ASN A 163 -3.01 -14.33 -21.59
CA ASN A 163 -2.49 -15.43 -22.38
C ASN A 163 -1.15 -15.93 -21.81
N ILE A 164 -0.87 -15.70 -20.53
CA ILE A 164 0.34 -16.20 -19.85
C ILE A 164 -0.08 -17.38 -18.96
N THR A 165 0.45 -18.57 -19.25
CA THR A 165 0.19 -19.79 -18.47
C THR A 165 1.41 -20.23 -17.67
N SER A 166 2.62 -19.86 -18.07
CA SER A 166 3.82 -20.17 -17.29
C SER A 166 4.84 -19.04 -17.31
N LEU A 167 5.64 -18.96 -16.24
CA LEU A 167 6.69 -17.95 -16.09
C LEU A 167 7.87 -18.47 -15.29
N ALA A 168 9.05 -17.92 -15.55
CA ALA A 168 10.23 -18.21 -14.76
C ALA A 168 11.21 -17.04 -14.71
N THR A 169 11.93 -16.95 -13.61
CA THR A 169 12.99 -15.97 -13.36
C THR A 169 14.35 -16.67 -13.30
N GLY A 170 15.35 -16.07 -13.93
CA GLY A 170 16.75 -16.45 -13.82
C GLY A 170 17.39 -15.91 -12.54
N GLN A 171 18.70 -16.14 -12.41
CA GLN A 171 19.49 -15.57 -11.31
C GLN A 171 19.44 -14.03 -11.35
N ASN A 172 19.40 -13.37 -10.19
CA ASN A 172 19.30 -11.91 -10.01
C ASN A 172 18.01 -11.25 -10.55
N GLN A 173 17.08 -12.00 -11.15
CA GLN A 173 15.85 -11.43 -11.68
C GLN A 173 14.71 -11.56 -10.68
N TRP A 174 14.28 -10.43 -10.13
CA TRP A 174 13.08 -10.31 -9.29
C TRP A 174 11.90 -9.87 -10.16
N LEU A 175 10.72 -10.41 -9.91
CA LEU A 175 9.53 -10.12 -10.71
C LEU A 175 8.33 -9.85 -9.79
N ASP A 176 7.58 -8.80 -10.11
CA ASP A 176 6.21 -8.57 -9.69
C ASP A 176 5.30 -8.72 -10.89
N VAL A 177 4.24 -9.53 -10.75
CA VAL A 177 3.12 -9.54 -11.70
C VAL A 177 1.85 -9.10 -11.00
N PHE A 178 0.98 -8.48 -11.78
CA PHE A 178 -0.26 -7.85 -11.33
C PHE A 178 -1.40 -8.30 -12.21
N ASP A 179 -2.57 -8.51 -11.61
CA ASP A 179 -3.76 -8.92 -12.35
C ASP A 179 -4.55 -7.75 -12.92
N ASP A 180 -4.15 -6.50 -12.64
CA ASP A 180 -4.66 -5.29 -13.26
C ASP A 180 -3.58 -4.46 -13.97
N LEU A 181 -4.05 -3.45 -14.71
CA LEU A 181 -3.21 -2.48 -15.42
C LEU A 181 -2.43 -1.59 -14.44
N ASN A 182 -1.32 -1.02 -14.89
CA ASN A 182 -0.53 -0.02 -14.17
C ASN A 182 -0.09 -0.44 -12.75
N PHE A 183 0.23 -1.73 -12.58
CA PHE A 183 0.80 -2.27 -11.34
C PHE A 183 -0.14 -2.20 -10.13
N SER A 184 -1.44 -2.45 -10.35
CA SER A 184 -2.48 -2.50 -9.31
C SER A 184 -3.10 -3.89 -9.17
N GLY A 185 -4.02 -4.04 -8.23
CA GLY A 185 -4.76 -5.30 -8.01
C GLY A 185 -3.98 -6.30 -7.17
N ASN A 186 -4.31 -7.58 -7.32
CA ASN A 186 -3.56 -8.66 -6.71
C ASN A 186 -2.12 -8.67 -7.25
N ARG A 187 -1.18 -9.05 -6.39
CA ARG A 187 0.25 -9.04 -6.70
C ARG A 187 0.87 -10.40 -6.40
N LEU A 188 1.61 -10.95 -7.37
CA LEU A 188 2.47 -12.12 -7.17
C LEU A 188 3.92 -11.71 -7.27
N LYS A 189 4.63 -11.95 -6.17
CA LYS A 189 6.07 -11.76 -5.99
C LYS A 189 6.80 -13.04 -6.38
N VAL A 190 7.60 -12.98 -7.45
CA VAL A 190 8.37 -14.12 -7.97
C VAL A 190 9.87 -13.86 -7.76
N PRO A 191 10.52 -14.53 -6.79
CA PRO A 191 11.93 -14.31 -6.49
C PRO A 191 12.84 -14.93 -7.57
N PRO A 192 14.15 -14.60 -7.60
CA PRO A 192 15.09 -15.18 -8.56
C PRO A 192 15.15 -16.71 -8.53
N ASN A 193 15.46 -17.32 -9.68
CA ASN A 193 15.53 -18.78 -9.86
C ASN A 193 14.22 -19.53 -9.56
N THR A 194 13.07 -18.90 -9.82
CA THR A 194 11.75 -19.49 -9.60
C THR A 194 11.11 -19.87 -10.91
N ALA A 195 10.41 -21.00 -10.93
CA ALA A 195 9.78 -21.56 -12.12
C ALA A 195 8.34 -21.99 -11.80
N HIS A 196 7.37 -21.26 -12.35
CA HIS A 196 5.95 -21.63 -12.31
C HIS A 196 5.56 -22.23 -13.66
N LYS A 197 5.52 -23.56 -13.70
CA LYS A 197 5.24 -24.33 -14.92
C LYS A 197 3.77 -24.30 -15.33
N ASP A 198 2.86 -24.09 -14.39
CA ASP A 198 1.46 -23.80 -14.68
C ASP A 198 0.98 -22.82 -13.60
N LEU A 199 0.52 -21.65 -14.04
CA LEU A 199 -0.02 -20.62 -13.15
C LEU A 199 -1.38 -21.00 -12.57
N GLN A 200 -2.02 -22.05 -13.10
CA GLN A 200 -3.20 -22.66 -12.48
C GLN A 200 -2.91 -23.25 -11.09
N ASP A 201 -1.66 -23.63 -10.83
CA ASP A 201 -1.22 -24.15 -9.54
C ASP A 201 -0.82 -23.04 -8.55
N VAL A 202 -0.90 -21.77 -8.97
CA VAL A 202 -0.49 -20.61 -8.16
C VAL A 202 -1.75 -19.82 -7.78
N ARG A 203 -2.10 -19.84 -6.50
CA ARG A 203 -3.27 -19.12 -6.00
C ARG A 203 -3.10 -17.61 -6.05
N ARG A 204 -4.17 -16.92 -6.39
CA ARG A 204 -4.38 -15.49 -6.29
C ARG A 204 -5.18 -15.17 -5.03
N GLY A 205 -4.98 -13.99 -4.45
CA GLY A 205 -5.49 -13.61 -3.11
C GLY A 205 -7.01 -13.72 -2.94
N ASP A 206 -7.76 -13.72 -4.04
CA ASP A 206 -9.21 -13.85 -4.14
C ASP A 206 -9.71 -15.31 -4.26
N ASN A 207 -8.85 -16.30 -3.99
CA ASN A 207 -9.08 -17.74 -4.20
C ASN A 207 -9.17 -18.20 -5.66
N ASP A 208 -8.83 -17.34 -6.63
CA ASP A 208 -8.61 -17.74 -8.02
C ASP A 208 -7.17 -18.21 -8.25
N ASP A 209 -6.80 -18.49 -9.50
CA ASP A 209 -5.42 -18.79 -9.91
C ASP A 209 -4.82 -17.70 -10.82
N TRP A 210 -3.51 -17.75 -11.06
CA TRP A 210 -2.80 -16.73 -11.84
C TRP A 210 -2.84 -16.96 -13.36
N LYS A 211 -3.39 -18.08 -13.83
CA LYS A 211 -3.40 -18.43 -15.25
C LYS A 211 -4.24 -17.43 -16.02
N ASN A 212 -3.63 -16.83 -17.03
CA ASN A 212 -4.31 -15.87 -17.90
C ASN A 212 -4.91 -14.67 -17.14
N GLN A 213 -4.35 -14.32 -15.98
CA GLN A 213 -4.79 -13.16 -15.19
C GLN A 213 -3.81 -11.99 -15.25
N ILE A 214 -2.56 -12.21 -15.65
CA ILE A 214 -1.52 -11.17 -15.60
C ILE A 214 -1.82 -10.07 -16.63
N GLN A 215 -1.92 -8.82 -16.16
CA GLN A 215 -2.19 -7.64 -16.97
C GLN A 215 -1.04 -6.61 -16.97
N SER A 216 -0.20 -6.59 -15.93
CA SER A 216 1.00 -5.76 -15.88
C SER A 216 2.12 -6.41 -15.06
N PHE A 217 3.37 -5.97 -15.26
CA PHE A 217 4.52 -6.52 -14.53
C PHE A 217 5.68 -5.54 -14.38
N ARG A 218 6.52 -5.78 -13.37
CA ARG A 218 7.82 -5.10 -13.17
C ARG A 218 8.88 -6.12 -12.86
N CYS A 219 10.06 -5.97 -13.44
CA CYS A 219 11.18 -6.83 -13.15
C CYS A 219 12.44 -6.03 -12.84
N PHE A 220 13.21 -6.54 -11.88
CA PHE A 220 14.40 -5.90 -11.34
C PHE A 220 15.58 -6.86 -11.47
N ASP A 221 16.68 -6.40 -12.06
CA ASP A 221 17.95 -7.11 -12.09
C ASP A 221 18.82 -6.62 -10.93
N ALA A 222 18.87 -7.42 -9.87
CA ALA A 222 19.55 -7.08 -8.63
C ALA A 222 20.09 -8.34 -7.93
N THR A 223 21.27 -8.21 -7.34
CA THR A 223 21.91 -9.29 -6.56
C THR A 223 21.29 -9.46 -5.17
N SER A 224 20.40 -8.55 -4.76
CA SER A 224 19.65 -8.58 -3.51
C SER A 224 18.21 -8.12 -3.76
N GLU A 225 17.32 -8.36 -2.79
CA GLU A 225 15.92 -7.93 -2.86
C GLU A 225 15.81 -6.41 -3.13
N PRO A 226 15.13 -5.97 -4.20
CA PRO A 226 14.91 -4.56 -4.48
C PRO A 226 13.97 -3.93 -3.45
N GLY A 227 14.28 -2.71 -2.99
CA GLY A 227 13.42 -1.95 -2.05
C GLY A 227 11.94 -1.91 -2.47
N PRO A 228 11.59 -1.48 -3.71
CA PRO A 228 10.21 -1.47 -4.19
C PRO A 228 9.53 -2.84 -4.21
N TRP A 229 10.30 -3.93 -4.36
CA TRP A 229 9.77 -5.29 -4.32
C TRP A 229 9.34 -5.69 -2.89
N SER A 230 10.08 -5.22 -1.88
CA SER A 230 9.78 -5.46 -0.46
C SER A 230 8.57 -4.68 0.08
N LEU A 231 8.06 -3.69 -0.67
CA LEU A 231 6.90 -2.90 -0.25
C LEU A 231 5.65 -3.77 -0.20
N ASP A 232 4.87 -3.57 0.86
CA ASP A 232 3.59 -4.22 1.09
C ASP A 232 2.85 -3.50 2.21
N LEU A 233 1.57 -3.81 2.39
CA LEU A 233 0.79 -3.40 3.56
C LEU A 233 0.14 -4.65 4.17
N SER A 234 0.49 -4.96 5.42
CA SER A 234 -0.08 -6.12 6.12
C SER A 234 -1.52 -5.81 6.55
N GLN A 235 -2.51 -6.24 5.76
CA GLN A 235 -3.94 -6.03 6.04
C GLN A 235 -4.34 -6.49 7.45
N SER A 236 -3.95 -7.71 7.84
CA SER A 236 -4.25 -8.21 9.19
C SER A 236 -3.69 -7.33 10.30
N TYR A 237 -2.49 -6.77 10.08
CA TYR A 237 -1.85 -5.89 11.06
C TYR A 237 -2.52 -4.52 11.11
N PHE A 238 -2.95 -4.00 9.95
CA PHE A 238 -3.72 -2.77 9.83
C PHE A 238 -5.01 -2.84 10.65
N ASP A 239 -5.79 -3.93 10.47
CA ASP A 239 -7.03 -4.17 11.19
C ASP A 239 -6.79 -4.28 12.71
N GLU A 240 -5.78 -5.04 13.12
CA GLU A 240 -5.38 -5.22 14.52
C GLU A 240 -5.05 -3.90 15.24
N GLN A 241 -4.74 -2.82 14.51
CA GLN A 241 -4.48 -1.52 15.12
C GLN A 241 -5.75 -0.77 15.59
N TYR A 242 -6.94 -1.20 15.18
CA TYR A 242 -8.20 -0.55 15.56
C TYR A 242 -8.78 -1.18 16.83
N PRO A 243 -8.94 -0.45 17.95
CA PRO A 243 -9.46 -1.05 19.18
C PRO A 243 -10.93 -1.44 19.04
N ASN A 244 -11.28 -2.69 19.37
CA ASN A 244 -12.65 -3.21 19.33
C ASN A 244 -13.30 -3.18 17.94
N TYR A 245 -12.51 -3.31 16.86
CA TYR A 245 -13.06 -3.52 15.52
C TYR A 245 -13.76 -4.88 15.41
N TRP A 246 -14.66 -5.00 14.45
CA TRP A 246 -15.20 -6.29 14.00
C TRP A 246 -15.31 -6.31 12.48
N GLU A 247 -15.35 -7.50 11.89
CA GLU A 247 -15.58 -7.66 10.45
C GLU A 247 -16.96 -7.12 10.08
N ASP A 248 -17.06 -6.29 9.03
CA ASP A 248 -18.36 -5.86 8.54
C ASP A 248 -19.06 -7.02 7.81
N ASP A 249 -20.07 -7.60 8.46
CA ASP A 249 -20.89 -8.71 7.97
C ASP A 249 -21.55 -8.44 6.60
N LYS A 250 -21.68 -7.17 6.18
CA LYS A 250 -22.27 -6.77 4.89
C LYS A 250 -21.28 -6.75 3.75
N LEU A 251 -19.98 -6.73 4.03
CA LEU A 251 -18.90 -6.56 3.04
C LEU A 251 -17.86 -7.68 3.05
N ALA A 252 -18.12 -8.78 3.75
CA ALA A 252 -17.37 -10.04 3.64
C ALA A 252 -15.83 -9.90 3.72
N GLY A 253 -15.33 -8.99 4.56
CA GLY A 253 -13.90 -8.77 4.79
C GLY A 253 -13.28 -7.56 4.05
N ASP A 254 -14.04 -6.88 3.18
CA ASP A 254 -13.54 -5.70 2.45
C ASP A 254 -13.44 -4.44 3.34
N ALA A 255 -13.99 -4.50 4.55
CA ALA A 255 -13.92 -3.42 5.53
C ALA A 255 -14.07 -3.94 6.97
N ILE A 256 -13.60 -3.15 7.93
CA ILE A 256 -13.89 -3.30 9.35
C ILE A 256 -14.94 -2.28 9.78
N ASP A 257 -15.85 -2.69 10.66
CA ASP A 257 -16.67 -1.78 11.44
C ASP A 257 -15.90 -1.33 12.68
N TYR A 258 -15.99 -0.04 12.98
CA TYR A 258 -15.26 0.62 14.05
C TYR A 258 -16.14 1.62 14.78
N GLN A 259 -16.43 1.38 16.06
CA GLN A 259 -17.23 2.28 16.90
C GLN A 259 -16.36 3.01 17.91
N THR A 260 -16.37 4.35 17.86
CA THR A 260 -15.60 5.21 18.77
C THR A 260 -16.37 6.47 19.12
N GLN A 261 -16.27 6.92 20.37
CA GLN A 261 -16.85 8.16 20.88
C GLN A 261 -18.35 8.37 20.56
N ASP A 262 -19.20 7.33 20.63
CA ASP A 262 -20.63 7.30 20.23
C ASP A 262 -20.96 7.27 18.73
N ALA A 263 -19.95 7.23 17.86
CA ALA A 263 -20.14 7.14 16.42
C ALA A 263 -19.67 5.79 15.86
N SER A 264 -20.25 5.40 14.73
CA SER A 264 -19.86 4.18 14.02
C SER A 264 -19.26 4.54 12.67
N TYR A 265 -18.16 3.88 12.33
CA TYR A 265 -17.43 4.06 11.08
C TYR A 265 -17.21 2.70 10.42
N ARG A 266 -17.06 2.73 9.10
CA ARG A 266 -16.57 1.62 8.30
C ARG A 266 -15.23 2.03 7.70
N ILE A 267 -14.18 1.25 7.94
CA ILE A 267 -12.83 1.47 7.42
C ILE A 267 -12.55 0.39 6.38
N TYR A 268 -12.37 0.77 5.12
CA TYR A 268 -12.13 -0.17 4.04
C TYR A 268 -10.68 -0.66 4.03
N GLN A 269 -10.49 -1.89 3.55
CA GLN A 269 -9.16 -2.42 3.30
C GLN A 269 -8.41 -1.55 2.29
N PRO A 270 -7.11 -1.27 2.50
CA PRO A 270 -6.35 -0.44 1.58
C PRO A 270 -6.25 -1.06 0.19
N VAL A 271 -6.57 -0.29 -0.85
CA VAL A 271 -6.33 -0.65 -2.24
C VAL A 271 -4.92 -0.19 -2.61
N LEU A 272 -4.08 -1.14 -3.04
CA LEU A 272 -2.66 -0.87 -3.30
C LEU A 272 -2.38 -0.71 -4.80
N SER A 273 -1.56 0.28 -5.13
CA SER A 273 -0.90 0.38 -6.43
C SER A 273 0.60 0.63 -6.26
N PHE A 274 1.41 0.16 -7.21
CA PHE A 274 2.86 0.20 -7.08
C PHE A 274 3.51 0.97 -8.24
N PRO A 275 3.52 2.32 -8.21
CA PRO A 275 4.27 3.11 -9.18
C PRO A 275 5.78 2.80 -9.11
N SER A 276 6.53 3.23 -10.12
CA SER A 276 7.92 2.78 -10.36
C SER A 276 8.88 2.84 -9.16
N ASN A 277 8.69 3.79 -8.24
CA ASN A 277 9.59 4.01 -7.09
C ASN A 277 8.90 3.92 -5.72
N GLY A 278 7.70 3.31 -5.64
CA GLY A 278 6.95 3.34 -4.40
C GLY A 278 5.70 2.49 -4.38
N MET A 279 4.87 2.76 -3.38
CA MET A 279 3.55 2.18 -3.19
C MET A 279 2.57 3.30 -2.85
N VAL A 280 1.37 3.23 -3.40
CA VAL A 280 0.25 4.08 -3.04
C VAL A 280 -0.81 3.20 -2.40
N ALA A 281 -1.33 3.61 -1.25
CA ALA A 281 -2.44 2.97 -0.56
C ALA A 281 -3.64 3.92 -0.52
N GLU A 282 -4.75 3.52 -1.12
CA GLU A 282 -6.03 4.23 -1.08
C GLU A 282 -6.93 3.60 -0.01
N ILE A 283 -7.43 4.42 0.92
CA ILE A 283 -8.21 3.98 2.07
C ILE A 283 -9.48 4.83 2.17
N GLU A 284 -10.63 4.18 2.10
CA GLU A 284 -11.94 4.80 2.30
C GLU A 284 -12.38 4.66 3.76
N ILE A 285 -12.96 5.72 4.32
CA ILE A 285 -13.54 5.78 5.66
C ILE A 285 -14.96 6.31 5.53
N ASN A 286 -15.95 5.54 5.94
CA ASN A 286 -17.35 5.96 5.96
C ASN A 286 -17.83 6.17 7.39
N HIS A 287 -18.37 7.34 7.71
CA HIS A 287 -19.15 7.58 8.91
C HIS A 287 -20.58 7.07 8.68
N ILE A 288 -21.00 6.07 9.46
CA ILE A 288 -22.26 5.37 9.27
C ILE A 288 -23.41 6.22 9.81
N VAL A 289 -24.28 6.69 8.92
CA VAL A 289 -25.44 7.52 9.30
C VAL A 289 -26.72 6.68 9.23
N ALA A 290 -27.27 6.31 10.39
CA ALA A 290 -28.36 5.34 10.51
C ALA A 290 -29.64 5.62 9.68
N ALA A 291 -29.86 6.87 9.24
CA ALA A 291 -31.04 7.30 8.50
C ALA A 291 -30.71 8.10 7.22
N SER A 292 -29.45 8.11 6.75
CA SER A 292 -29.02 8.86 5.56
C SER A 292 -27.93 8.09 4.81
N THR A 293 -27.41 8.71 3.74
CA THR A 293 -26.16 8.24 3.12
C THR A 293 -24.98 8.56 4.05
N ASP A 294 -24.02 7.66 4.13
CA ASP A 294 -22.80 7.81 4.91
C ASP A 294 -21.98 9.02 4.43
N ASP A 295 -21.21 9.64 5.34
CA ASP A 295 -20.18 10.61 4.95
C ASP A 295 -18.88 9.85 4.65
N THR A 296 -18.14 10.26 3.62
CA THR A 296 -16.96 9.54 3.13
C THR A 296 -15.70 10.40 3.24
N SER A 297 -14.62 9.85 3.77
CA SER A 297 -13.26 10.39 3.67
C SER A 297 -12.39 9.40 2.89
N ASN A 298 -11.74 9.87 1.83
CA ASN A 298 -10.77 9.10 1.07
C ASN A 298 -9.37 9.59 1.37
N LEU A 299 -8.48 8.66 1.73
CA LEU A 299 -7.07 8.91 2.00
C LEU A 299 -6.22 8.20 0.93
N THR A 300 -5.27 8.92 0.35
CA THR A 300 -4.27 8.36 -0.57
C THR A 300 -2.90 8.58 0.03
N LEU A 301 -2.23 7.50 0.43
CA LEU A 301 -0.93 7.52 1.11
C LEU A 301 0.15 7.03 0.16
N THR A 302 1.17 7.84 -0.10
CA THR A 302 2.30 7.48 -0.97
C THR A 302 3.53 7.15 -0.13
N PHE A 303 4.08 5.96 -0.33
CA PHE A 303 5.28 5.46 0.32
C PHE A 303 6.44 5.34 -0.69
N ASN A 304 7.65 5.68 -0.26
CA ASN A 304 8.86 5.43 -1.05
C ASN A 304 9.33 3.96 -0.91
N ALA A 305 10.40 3.61 -1.63
CA ALA A 305 11.02 2.28 -1.58
C ALA A 305 11.51 1.85 -0.17
N ASP A 306 11.72 2.81 0.73
CA ASP A 306 12.21 2.61 2.09
C ASP A 306 11.07 2.50 3.12
N LYS A 307 9.81 2.36 2.64
CA LYS A 307 8.58 2.24 3.45
C LYS A 307 8.20 3.53 4.20
N GLN A 308 8.80 4.66 3.86
CA GLN A 308 8.52 5.94 4.50
C GLN A 308 7.34 6.63 3.81
N LEU A 309 6.47 7.23 4.60
CA LEU A 309 5.38 8.07 4.09
C LEU A 309 5.95 9.35 3.48
N THR A 310 5.59 9.66 2.24
CA THR A 310 6.10 10.83 1.49
C THR A 310 5.02 11.79 1.06
N GLN A 311 3.77 11.34 0.97
CA GLN A 311 2.65 12.17 0.59
C GLN A 311 1.36 11.61 1.19
N VAL A 312 0.48 12.52 1.59
CA VAL A 312 -0.92 12.22 1.89
C VAL A 312 -1.79 13.13 1.05
N GLN A 313 -2.71 12.53 0.30
CA GLN A 313 -3.81 13.25 -0.32
C GLN A 313 -5.11 12.84 0.37
N GLN A 314 -6.05 13.77 0.39
CA GLN A 314 -7.32 13.55 1.06
C GLN A 314 -8.45 14.22 0.30
N ASP A 315 -9.55 13.48 0.18
CA ASP A 315 -10.85 13.97 -0.24
C ASP A 315 -11.91 13.67 0.83
N TRP A 316 -12.94 14.50 0.92
CA TRP A 316 -14.08 14.31 1.82
C TRP A 316 -15.38 14.65 1.10
N GLN A 317 -16.37 13.79 1.25
CA GLN A 317 -17.68 13.91 0.64
C GLN A 317 -18.77 13.73 1.69
N ALA A 318 -19.68 14.71 1.80
CA ALA A 318 -20.86 14.56 2.65
C ALA A 318 -21.83 13.54 2.05
N GLY A 319 -22.56 12.84 2.91
CA GLY A 319 -23.76 12.11 2.49
C GLY A 319 -24.87 13.04 1.97
N SER A 320 -25.99 12.47 1.51
CA SER A 320 -27.11 13.20 0.90
C SER A 320 -27.60 14.40 1.73
N ALA A 321 -27.64 15.57 1.06
CA ALA A 321 -28.24 16.89 1.37
C ALA A 321 -27.26 18.08 1.31
N PHE A 322 -25.94 17.86 1.22
CA PHE A 322 -24.97 18.97 1.20
C PHE A 322 -23.87 18.77 0.14
N GLU A 323 -23.73 19.74 -0.77
CA GLU A 323 -22.62 19.80 -1.72
C GLU A 323 -21.41 20.48 -1.07
N VAL A 324 -20.27 19.78 -1.02
CA VAL A 324 -18.98 20.35 -0.58
C VAL A 324 -18.44 21.24 -1.70
N PRO A 325 -18.21 22.55 -1.47
CA PRO A 325 -17.70 23.42 -2.52
C PRO A 325 -16.26 23.02 -2.94
N PRO A 326 -15.95 22.86 -4.23
CA PRO A 326 -14.63 22.43 -4.72
C PRO A 326 -13.44 23.33 -4.29
N TRP A 327 -13.69 24.60 -3.94
CA TRP A 327 -12.67 25.53 -3.48
C TRP A 327 -12.18 25.28 -2.05
N LEU A 328 -12.91 24.47 -1.28
CA LEU A 328 -12.60 24.09 0.10
C LEU A 328 -11.53 22.97 0.15
N ILE A 329 -11.26 22.33 -0.99
CA ILE A 329 -10.17 21.36 -1.14
C ILE A 329 -8.84 22.11 -1.28
N LYS A 330 -8.29 22.61 -0.17
CA LYS A 330 -6.92 23.16 -0.14
C LYS A 330 -5.92 22.07 0.19
N VAL A 331 -4.90 21.90 -0.64
CA VAL A 331 -3.67 21.18 -0.29
C VAL A 331 -2.97 22.04 0.77
N VAL A 332 -2.73 21.49 1.96
CA VAL A 332 -1.94 22.17 2.98
C VAL A 332 -0.52 21.59 2.87
N ASP A 333 0.34 22.34 2.19
CA ASP A 333 1.78 22.17 2.32
C ASP A 333 2.25 22.98 3.53
N ALA A 334 2.43 22.29 4.65
CA ALA A 334 3.37 22.68 5.68
C ALA A 334 4.00 21.39 6.21
N ALA A 335 5.17 21.03 5.66
CA ALA A 335 6.08 20.16 6.38
C ALA A 335 6.58 20.98 7.57
N VAL A 336 6.29 20.54 8.79
CA VAL A 336 6.85 21.17 9.99
C VAL A 336 8.10 20.38 10.32
N GLU A 337 9.26 20.92 9.95
CA GLU A 337 10.53 20.37 10.42
C GLU A 337 10.56 20.45 11.95
N MET A 338 10.23 19.34 12.63
CA MET A 338 10.37 19.19 14.07
C MET A 338 11.85 18.95 14.44
N GLU A 339 12.70 19.92 14.12
CA GLU A 339 14.14 19.88 14.41
C GLU A 339 14.39 19.61 15.90
N GLY A 340 15.26 18.63 16.19
CA GLY A 340 15.60 18.16 17.54
C GLY A 340 14.88 16.87 17.97
N VAL A 341 13.75 16.52 17.34
CA VAL A 341 13.03 15.25 17.62
C VAL A 341 13.91 14.03 17.34
N LEU A 342 14.64 14.05 16.21
CA LEU A 342 15.55 12.96 15.85
C LEU A 342 16.64 12.73 16.91
N ALA A 343 17.19 13.82 17.47
CA ALA A 343 18.21 13.73 18.51
C ALA A 343 17.65 13.18 19.83
N MET A 344 16.44 13.60 20.23
CA MET A 344 15.76 13.06 21.40
C MET A 344 15.45 11.57 21.27
N LEU A 345 14.97 11.16 20.10
CA LEU A 345 14.67 9.75 19.80
C LEU A 345 15.94 8.89 19.76
N ALA A 346 17.01 9.41 19.16
CA ALA A 346 18.31 8.74 19.16
C ALA A 346 18.84 8.51 20.59
N THR A 347 18.67 9.48 21.51
CA THR A 347 19.03 9.29 22.92
C THR A 347 18.18 8.22 23.60
N ALA A 348 16.89 8.12 23.26
CA ALA A 348 15.98 7.08 23.72
C ALA A 348 16.22 5.69 23.08
N GLY A 349 17.29 5.53 22.28
CA GLY A 349 17.64 4.27 21.63
C GLY A 349 16.77 3.92 20.41
N ILE A 350 15.97 4.88 19.91
CA ILE A 350 15.12 4.71 18.73
C ILE A 350 15.96 4.87 17.46
N SER A 351 15.69 4.05 16.44
CA SER A 351 16.41 4.12 15.18
C SER A 351 16.07 5.39 14.39
N GLU A 352 17.01 5.87 13.56
CA GLU A 352 16.81 7.07 12.75
C GLU A 352 15.61 6.91 11.80
N GLU A 353 15.40 5.72 11.27
CA GLU A 353 14.26 5.41 10.39
C GLU A 353 12.92 5.54 11.13
N ALA A 354 12.81 4.98 12.34
CA ALA A 354 11.59 5.08 13.15
C ALA A 354 11.32 6.54 13.58
N ALA A 355 12.38 7.33 13.78
CA ALA A 355 12.27 8.73 14.11
C ALA A 355 11.81 9.60 12.92
N GLN A 356 12.29 9.31 11.71
CA GLN A 356 11.80 9.95 10.48
C GLN A 356 10.35 9.56 10.17
N ASP A 357 10.00 8.28 10.35
CA ASP A 357 8.61 7.80 10.20
C ASP A 357 7.66 8.57 11.14
N PHE A 358 8.05 8.75 12.40
CA PHE A 358 7.28 9.53 13.37
C PHE A 358 6.99 10.95 12.84
N VAL A 359 8.02 11.70 12.44
CA VAL A 359 7.85 13.09 11.98
C VAL A 359 6.92 13.16 10.78
N ALA A 360 7.10 12.28 9.79
CA ALA A 360 6.29 12.27 8.58
C ALA A 360 4.81 11.95 8.84
N ILE A 361 4.53 10.92 9.66
CA ILE A 361 3.17 10.56 10.08
C ILE A 361 2.52 11.73 10.83
N PHE A 362 3.32 12.40 11.65
CA PHE A 362 2.87 13.49 12.50
C PHE A 362 2.40 14.70 11.68
N ASP A 363 3.24 15.16 10.75
CA ASP A 363 2.91 16.24 9.84
C ASP A 363 1.68 15.91 8.99
N ALA A 364 1.60 14.66 8.51
CA ALA A 364 0.45 14.18 7.75
C ALA A 364 -0.86 14.23 8.56
N ALA A 365 -0.83 13.82 9.83
CA ALA A 365 -1.99 13.91 10.72
C ALA A 365 -2.42 15.36 10.94
N CYS A 366 -1.49 16.30 11.13
CA CYS A 366 -1.80 17.72 11.31
C CYS A 366 -2.45 18.33 10.07
N ASN A 367 -1.90 18.03 8.89
CA ASN A 367 -2.43 18.52 7.61
C ASN A 367 -3.83 17.95 7.33
N THR A 368 -4.03 16.66 7.61
CA THR A 368 -5.34 15.99 7.53
C THR A 368 -6.34 16.62 8.49
N PHE A 369 -5.93 16.87 9.74
CA PHE A 369 -6.77 17.51 10.75
C PHE A 369 -7.27 18.87 10.27
N ASN A 370 -6.37 19.74 9.82
CA ASN A 370 -6.70 21.06 9.28
C ASN A 370 -7.65 20.98 8.08
N LYS A 371 -7.39 20.01 7.19
CA LYS A 371 -8.14 19.83 5.96
C LYS A 371 -9.59 19.42 6.25
N ILE A 372 -9.82 18.33 6.97
CA ILE A 372 -11.17 17.86 7.31
C ILE A 372 -11.92 18.92 8.14
N CYS A 373 -11.25 19.51 9.14
CA CYS A 373 -11.85 20.55 9.97
C CYS A 373 -12.45 21.68 9.12
N SER A 374 -11.70 22.18 8.12
CA SER A 374 -12.17 23.26 7.25
C SER A 374 -13.42 22.91 6.43
N VAL A 375 -13.62 21.61 6.17
CA VAL A 375 -14.76 21.09 5.41
C VAL A 375 -15.97 20.87 6.32
N ILE A 376 -15.78 20.16 7.43
CA ILE A 376 -16.85 19.86 8.41
C ILE A 376 -17.32 21.13 9.13
N ALA A 377 -16.46 22.14 9.25
CA ALA A 377 -16.77 23.44 9.84
C ALA A 377 -18.02 24.12 9.28
N ASN A 378 -18.39 23.81 8.04
CA ASN A 378 -19.47 24.47 7.31
C ASN A 378 -20.73 23.58 7.15
N ILE A 379 -20.75 22.35 7.70
CA ILE A 379 -21.72 21.30 7.28
C ILE A 379 -22.33 20.50 8.45
N SER A 380 -21.95 20.72 9.72
CA SER A 380 -22.41 19.84 10.80
C SER A 380 -23.71 20.26 11.48
N GLU A 381 -24.78 19.50 11.23
CA GLU A 381 -26.07 19.54 11.93
C GLU A 381 -26.30 18.30 12.82
N SER A 382 -25.33 17.38 12.91
CA SER A 382 -25.47 16.10 13.63
C SER A 382 -24.65 16.07 14.92
N ASP A 383 -25.26 15.56 15.99
CA ASP A 383 -24.64 15.30 17.29
C ASP A 383 -23.41 14.38 17.16
N GLY A 384 -22.21 14.93 17.33
CA GLY A 384 -20.94 14.24 17.58
C GLY A 384 -20.20 13.52 16.43
N GLY A 385 -20.85 12.60 15.72
CA GLY A 385 -20.13 11.56 14.96
C GLY A 385 -19.41 12.01 13.69
N ARG A 386 -19.99 12.95 12.95
CA ARG A 386 -19.34 13.52 11.76
C ARG A 386 -18.04 14.24 12.14
N PHE A 387 -18.06 15.00 13.25
CA PHE A 387 -16.91 15.79 13.70
C PHE A 387 -15.74 14.90 14.17
N TYR A 388 -16.03 13.75 14.80
CA TYR A 388 -14.98 12.82 15.21
C TYR A 388 -14.38 11.99 14.06
N MET A 389 -14.82 12.19 12.81
CA MET A 389 -14.09 11.61 11.67
C MET A 389 -12.69 12.24 11.51
N ILE A 390 -12.49 13.46 12.03
CA ILE A 390 -11.19 14.14 11.96
C ILE A 390 -10.09 13.28 12.63
N PRO A 391 -10.19 12.87 13.91
CA PRO A 391 -9.16 12.00 14.49
C PRO A 391 -9.14 10.60 13.87
N VAL A 392 -10.29 10.04 13.46
CA VAL A 392 -10.33 8.70 12.83
C VAL A 392 -9.44 8.66 11.58
N SER A 393 -9.49 9.69 10.73
CA SER A 393 -8.58 9.79 9.57
C SER A 393 -7.11 9.93 9.99
N CYS A 394 -6.80 10.75 10.98
CA CYS A 394 -5.42 10.92 11.49
C CYS A 394 -4.86 9.61 12.07
N HIS A 395 -5.64 8.90 12.88
CA HIS A 395 -5.26 7.59 13.41
C HIS A 395 -5.12 6.56 12.29
N THR A 396 -5.97 6.60 11.25
CA THR A 396 -5.88 5.69 10.09
C THR A 396 -4.57 5.86 9.32
N ILE A 397 -4.09 7.09 9.12
CA ILE A 397 -2.77 7.35 8.51
C ILE A 397 -1.65 6.69 9.31
N ALA A 398 -1.63 6.91 10.62
CA ALA A 398 -0.63 6.33 11.50
C ALA A 398 -0.67 4.79 11.49
N ARG A 399 -1.86 4.20 11.56
CA ARG A 399 -2.08 2.75 11.52
C ARG A 399 -1.64 2.13 10.20
N ALA A 400 -1.93 2.78 9.08
CA ALA A 400 -1.49 2.34 7.75
C ALA A 400 0.05 2.34 7.67
N CYS A 401 0.72 3.38 8.16
CA CYS A 401 2.20 3.43 8.16
C CYS A 401 2.82 2.30 9.01
N LEU A 402 2.21 1.95 10.14
CA LEU A 402 2.64 0.79 10.93
C LEU A 402 2.45 -0.53 10.17
N ALA A 403 1.35 -0.67 9.43
CA ALA A 403 1.08 -1.85 8.61
C ALA A 403 2.05 -2.03 7.43
N VAL A 404 2.55 -0.93 6.85
CA VAL A 404 3.59 -0.96 5.81
C VAL A 404 4.95 -1.37 6.39
N THR A 405 5.28 -0.83 7.55
CA THR A 405 6.57 -1.11 8.21
C THR A 405 6.59 -2.44 8.97
N GLN A 406 5.41 -3.08 9.17
CA GLN A 406 5.22 -4.24 10.05
C GLN A 406 5.90 -4.05 11.41
N GLY A 407 5.91 -2.80 11.89
CA GLY A 407 6.64 -2.43 13.09
C GLY A 407 6.01 -3.10 14.30
N GLN A 408 6.62 -4.17 14.80
CA GLN A 408 6.26 -4.72 16.11
C GLN A 408 6.34 -3.60 17.15
N PRO A 409 5.31 -3.38 17.99
CA PRO A 409 5.47 -2.62 19.22
C PRO A 409 6.32 -3.48 20.16
N GLN A 410 7.64 -3.50 19.96
CA GLN A 410 8.60 -4.16 20.83
C GLN A 410 9.73 -3.21 21.18
N GLY A 411 9.43 -2.35 22.14
CA GLY A 411 10.35 -1.88 23.16
C GLY A 411 9.62 -1.95 24.50
N ASP A 412 10.32 -2.31 25.58
CA ASP A 412 9.77 -2.29 26.95
C ASP A 412 9.34 -0.87 27.40
N SER A 413 9.60 0.16 26.58
CA SER A 413 9.40 1.61 26.77
C SER A 413 8.21 2.19 25.98
N ALA A 414 7.13 1.42 25.78
CA ALA A 414 5.94 1.91 25.07
C ALA A 414 5.22 3.01 25.87
N LEU A 415 4.98 4.17 25.24
CA LEU A 415 4.15 5.23 25.80
C LEU A 415 2.72 4.71 26.03
N SER A 416 2.12 5.07 27.16
CA SER A 416 0.74 4.68 27.49
C SER A 416 -0.02 5.79 28.19
N VAL A 417 -1.35 5.67 28.24
CA VAL A 417 -2.24 6.60 28.95
C VAL A 417 -2.71 5.96 30.25
N ASP A 418 -2.45 6.61 31.39
CA ASP A 418 -3.06 6.29 32.67
C ASP A 418 -4.47 6.91 32.73
N TYR A 419 -5.47 6.11 32.36
CA TYR A 419 -6.86 6.52 32.35
C TYR A 419 -7.43 6.82 33.75
N ASN A 420 -6.87 6.26 34.83
CA ASN A 420 -7.27 6.64 36.19
C ASN A 420 -6.75 8.03 36.53
N ARG A 421 -5.52 8.34 36.08
CA ARG A 421 -4.96 9.68 36.22
C ARG A 421 -5.80 10.72 35.50
N VAL A 422 -6.26 10.43 34.27
CA VAL A 422 -7.20 11.30 33.53
C VAL A 422 -8.44 11.61 34.38
N THR A 423 -9.15 10.58 34.85
CA THR A 423 -10.34 10.76 35.69
C THR A 423 -10.05 11.60 36.93
N SER A 424 -8.92 11.36 37.60
CA SER A 424 -8.54 12.11 38.80
C SER A 424 -8.27 13.59 38.52
N MET A 425 -7.61 13.90 37.39
CA MET A 425 -7.28 15.26 36.99
C MET A 425 -8.53 16.05 36.57
N LEU A 426 -9.44 15.40 35.85
CA LEU A 426 -10.73 15.97 35.47
C LEU A 426 -11.73 16.04 36.63
N GLN A 427 -11.40 15.45 37.79
CA GLN A 427 -12.32 15.27 38.93
C GLN A 427 -13.61 14.54 38.50
N GLY A 428 -13.45 13.58 37.59
CA GLY A 428 -14.55 12.84 36.99
C GLY A 428 -15.11 11.74 37.90
N SER A 429 -16.34 11.33 37.60
CA SER A 429 -17.08 10.27 38.31
C SER A 429 -16.63 8.84 37.97
N GLY A 430 -15.63 8.68 37.10
CA GLY A 430 -15.17 7.39 36.57
C GLY A 430 -15.56 7.16 35.12
N TRP A 431 -14.94 6.17 34.49
CA TRP A 431 -15.26 5.78 33.10
C TRP A 431 -16.53 4.93 33.06
N GLN A 432 -17.55 5.44 32.38
CA GLN A 432 -18.86 4.82 32.23
C GLN A 432 -19.12 4.50 30.77
N GLN A 433 -19.62 3.30 30.48
CA GLN A 433 -19.99 2.89 29.13
C GLN A 433 -21.18 3.72 28.64
N ALA A 434 -21.10 4.27 27.43
CA ALA A 434 -22.25 4.91 26.81
C ALA A 434 -23.36 3.88 26.53
N PRO A 435 -24.65 4.24 26.70
CA PRO A 435 -25.76 3.30 26.49
C PRO A 435 -25.71 2.65 25.10
N ALA A 436 -26.00 1.34 25.04
CA ALA A 436 -26.04 0.56 23.81
C ALA A 436 -24.72 0.52 22.98
N THR A 437 -23.58 0.80 23.61
CA THR A 437 -22.25 0.69 22.99
C THR A 437 -21.38 -0.34 23.72
N ASN A 438 -20.30 -0.79 23.07
CA ASN A 438 -19.30 -1.67 23.64
C ASN A 438 -17.88 -1.08 23.49
N GLY A 439 -16.91 -1.65 24.19
CA GLY A 439 -15.50 -1.26 24.05
C GLY A 439 -15.12 0.01 24.81
N ASN A 440 -13.83 0.15 25.11
CA ASN A 440 -13.32 1.24 25.93
C ASN A 440 -13.47 2.62 25.28
N LEU A 441 -13.35 2.71 23.95
CA LEU A 441 -13.48 3.98 23.22
C LEU A 441 -14.89 4.58 23.25
N ASN A 442 -15.88 3.81 23.71
CA ASN A 442 -17.24 4.29 23.94
C ASN A 442 -17.54 4.49 25.44
N LYS A 443 -16.50 4.59 26.26
CA LYS A 443 -16.61 5.05 27.64
C LYS A 443 -16.42 6.56 27.71
N LYS A 444 -17.05 7.17 28.70
CA LYS A 444 -16.98 8.59 29.01
C LYS A 444 -16.81 8.82 30.51
N THR A 445 -16.15 9.91 30.88
CA THR A 445 -16.12 10.40 32.26
C THR A 445 -16.81 11.76 32.31
N GLU A 446 -17.72 11.91 33.26
CA GLU A 446 -18.51 13.13 33.45
C GLU A 446 -17.95 13.94 34.64
N TYR A 447 -17.91 15.26 34.50
CA TYR A 447 -17.36 16.20 35.48
C TYR A 447 -18.01 17.58 35.32
N HIS A 448 -17.69 18.51 36.22
CA HIS A 448 -18.12 19.91 36.10
C HIS A 448 -16.91 20.82 35.97
N TYR A 449 -16.95 21.74 35.00
CA TYR A 449 -15.92 22.76 34.82
C TYR A 449 -16.56 24.15 34.82
N GLN A 450 -16.12 25.01 35.74
CA GLN A 450 -16.64 26.38 35.91
C GLN A 450 -18.17 26.49 36.01
N GLY A 451 -18.84 25.44 36.51
CA GLY A 451 -20.29 25.40 36.66
C GLY A 451 -21.05 24.77 35.47
N HIS A 452 -20.35 24.37 34.41
CA HIS A 452 -20.92 23.63 33.28
C HIS A 452 -20.70 22.12 33.45
N ALA A 453 -21.68 21.33 33.03
CA ALA A 453 -21.51 19.88 32.92
C ALA A 453 -20.68 19.57 31.66
N CYS A 454 -19.69 18.71 31.83
CA CYS A 454 -18.77 18.32 30.77
C CYS A 454 -18.63 16.80 30.76
N ARG A 455 -18.31 16.28 29.59
CA ARG A 455 -18.05 14.87 29.37
C ARG A 455 -16.82 14.72 28.50
N THR A 456 -15.84 13.97 28.98
CA THR A 456 -14.66 13.61 28.19
C THR A 456 -14.75 12.14 27.85
N TRP A 457 -14.66 11.84 26.56
CA TRP A 457 -14.65 10.48 26.06
C TRP A 457 -13.27 9.84 26.19
N TYR A 458 -13.24 8.51 26.18
CA TYR A 458 -12.02 7.73 26.38
C TYR A 458 -10.99 8.06 25.31
N TYR A 459 -9.74 8.28 25.69
CA TYR A 459 -8.71 8.72 24.74
C TYR A 459 -8.37 7.61 23.76
N GLU A 460 -8.45 7.92 22.47
CA GLU A 460 -7.96 7.07 21.39
C GLU A 460 -6.45 7.24 21.24
N VAL A 461 -5.77 6.13 20.99
CA VAL A 461 -4.30 6.05 20.98
C VAL A 461 -3.84 5.25 19.76
N THR A 462 -2.84 5.77 19.06
CA THR A 462 -2.01 5.00 18.12
C THR A 462 -0.54 5.14 18.52
N GLN A 463 0.10 4.02 18.86
CA GLN A 463 1.54 3.97 19.15
C GLN A 463 2.35 3.92 17.86
N MET A 464 3.48 4.61 17.83
CA MET A 464 4.36 4.66 16.65
C MET A 464 5.44 3.58 16.70
N ARG A 465 6.07 3.33 15.55
CA ARG A 465 7.12 2.31 15.36
C ARG A 465 8.20 2.41 16.44
N GLN A 466 8.63 1.26 16.98
CA GLN A 466 9.62 1.14 18.07
C GLN A 466 9.25 1.90 19.37
N GLY A 467 8.00 2.35 19.54
CA GLY A 467 7.63 3.21 20.66
C GLY A 467 8.16 4.64 20.53
N ALA A 468 8.56 5.08 19.33
CA ALA A 468 9.08 6.43 19.08
C ALA A 468 8.12 7.54 19.56
N GLY A 469 6.82 7.25 19.54
CA GLY A 469 5.83 8.21 19.99
C GLY A 469 4.43 7.65 20.03
N MET A 470 3.48 8.55 20.25
CA MET A 470 2.07 8.23 20.38
C MET A 470 1.22 9.40 19.88
N LEU A 471 0.23 9.09 19.04
CA LEU A 471 -0.85 10.01 18.71
C LEU A 471 -2.01 9.74 19.68
N VAL A 472 -2.51 10.78 20.33
CA VAL A 472 -3.64 10.71 21.26
C VAL A 472 -4.72 11.67 20.81
N SER A 473 -5.98 11.24 20.83
CA SER A 473 -7.11 12.13 20.57
C SER A 473 -8.30 11.84 21.49
N CYS A 474 -9.19 12.81 21.64
CA CYS A 474 -10.45 12.63 22.36
C CYS A 474 -11.52 13.65 21.96
N LYS A 475 -12.78 13.27 22.18
CA LYS A 475 -13.94 14.17 22.14
C LYS A 475 -14.24 14.65 23.56
N VAL A 476 -14.56 15.93 23.69
CA VAL A 476 -15.07 16.56 24.91
C VAL A 476 -16.38 17.24 24.57
N ASP A 477 -17.46 16.83 25.23
CA ASP A 477 -18.77 17.44 25.10
C ASP A 477 -18.97 18.43 26.26
N LEU A 478 -19.29 19.67 25.92
CA LEU A 478 -19.81 20.67 26.85
C LEU A 478 -21.32 20.62 26.78
N GLU A 479 -21.97 20.17 27.86
CA GLU A 479 -23.42 19.96 27.88
C GLU A 479 -24.14 21.32 28.02
N VAL A 480 -24.64 21.85 26.91
CA VAL A 480 -25.30 23.16 26.86
C VAL A 480 -26.80 23.04 27.12
N SER A 481 -27.40 21.89 26.80
CA SER A 481 -28.82 21.58 27.06
C SER A 481 -29.08 20.06 27.05
N SER A 482 -30.32 19.63 27.31
CA SER A 482 -30.69 18.22 27.23
C SER A 482 -30.72 17.64 25.80
N GLU A 483 -30.54 18.47 24.77
CA GLU A 483 -30.72 18.11 23.35
C GLU A 483 -29.51 18.50 22.47
N TYR A 484 -28.54 19.28 22.99
CA TYR A 484 -27.43 19.82 22.21
C TYR A 484 -26.18 20.04 23.09
N ASP A 485 -25.04 19.55 22.62
CA ASP A 485 -23.72 19.70 23.21
C ASP A 485 -22.78 20.49 22.26
N ASP A 486 -21.90 21.33 22.80
CA ASP A 486 -20.77 21.84 22.02
C ASP A 486 -19.63 20.81 22.07
N HIS A 487 -19.06 20.46 20.92
CA HIS A 487 -18.03 19.42 20.84
C HIS A 487 -16.65 20.03 20.64
N LEU A 488 -15.71 19.63 21.49
CA LEU A 488 -14.29 19.93 21.37
C LEU A 488 -13.56 18.63 20.99
N VAL A 489 -12.78 18.67 19.91
CA VAL A 489 -11.87 17.59 19.53
C VAL A 489 -10.45 18.03 19.80
N LEU A 490 -9.73 17.20 20.55
CA LEU A 490 -8.33 17.40 20.89
C LEU A 490 -7.47 16.33 20.24
N MET A 491 -6.32 16.73 19.72
CA MET A 491 -5.29 15.82 19.21
C MET A 491 -3.92 16.25 19.75
N MET A 492 -3.13 15.29 20.23
CA MET A 492 -1.79 15.52 20.75
C MET A 492 -0.80 14.46 20.26
N GLY A 493 0.44 14.90 20.04
CA GLY A 493 1.57 14.06 19.71
C GLY A 493 2.57 14.01 20.84
N PHE A 494 2.96 12.81 21.24
CA PHE A 494 3.99 12.57 22.24
C PHE A 494 5.17 11.84 21.62
N VAL A 495 6.38 12.24 22.01
CA VAL A 495 7.64 11.58 21.69
C VAL A 495 8.17 10.89 22.93
N ALA A 496 8.72 9.67 22.75
CA ALA A 496 9.45 8.99 23.79
C ALA A 496 10.82 9.65 24.03
N SER A 497 11.20 9.81 25.29
CA SER A 497 12.53 10.30 25.68
C SER A 497 13.00 9.61 26.96
N ASP A 498 14.31 9.60 27.22
CA ASP A 498 14.90 9.08 28.47
C ASP A 498 14.37 9.79 29.73
N ALA A 499 13.87 11.01 29.59
CA ALA A 499 13.29 11.79 30.69
C ALA A 499 11.78 11.54 30.87
N GLY A 500 11.20 10.65 30.08
CA GLY A 500 9.76 10.39 30.00
C GLY A 500 9.11 11.00 28.74
N PRO A 501 7.80 10.87 28.60
CA PRO A 501 7.06 11.33 27.42
C PRO A 501 7.11 12.85 27.29
N VAL A 502 7.39 13.35 26.09
CA VAL A 502 7.42 14.80 25.81
C VAL A 502 6.32 15.14 24.81
N PRO A 503 5.40 16.06 25.12
CA PRO A 503 4.46 16.57 24.13
C PRO A 503 5.22 17.38 23.08
N MET A 504 5.02 17.04 21.82
CA MET A 504 5.61 17.75 20.67
C MET A 504 4.59 18.53 19.87
N PHE A 505 3.32 18.16 20.03
CA PHE A 505 2.22 18.82 19.35
C PHE A 505 0.93 18.78 20.14
N ALA A 506 0.12 19.81 19.94
CA ALA A 506 -1.31 19.75 20.19
C ALA A 506 -2.08 20.55 19.14
N GLN A 507 -3.33 20.15 18.91
CA GLN A 507 -4.31 20.96 18.21
C GLN A 507 -5.71 20.71 18.75
N ALA A 508 -6.56 21.72 18.66
CA ALA A 508 -7.94 21.68 19.10
C ALA A 508 -8.87 22.27 18.04
N THR A 509 -10.06 21.70 17.92
CA THR A 509 -11.16 22.30 17.16
C THR A 509 -12.47 22.20 17.93
N VAL A 510 -13.32 23.19 17.75
CA VAL A 510 -14.61 23.31 18.43
C VAL A 510 -15.72 23.34 17.39
N GLN A 511 -16.76 22.57 17.63
CA GLN A 511 -18.04 22.61 16.94
C GLN A 511 -19.10 23.16 17.88
N CYS A 512 -19.82 24.19 17.43
CA CYS A 512 -20.94 24.77 18.17
C CYS A 512 -22.25 24.39 17.45
N LEU A 513 -23.22 23.81 18.15
CA LEU A 513 -24.47 23.33 17.50
C LEU A 513 -25.46 24.48 17.23
N ALA A 514 -26.00 24.50 16.00
CA ALA A 514 -26.51 25.67 15.28
C ALA A 514 -27.84 26.30 15.77
N ASN A 515 -28.49 25.79 16.83
CA ASN A 515 -29.88 26.17 17.14
C ASN A 515 -29.98 27.43 18.01
N LYS A 516 -28.90 27.76 18.73
CA LYS A 516 -28.73 29.03 19.46
C LYS A 516 -27.67 29.94 18.86
N ASP A 517 -26.77 29.37 18.05
CA ASP A 517 -25.52 29.98 17.63
C ASP A 517 -25.29 29.91 16.11
N ALA A 518 -26.36 29.94 15.30
CA ALA A 518 -26.32 29.89 13.83
C ALA A 518 -25.42 30.96 13.15
N ALA A 519 -24.90 31.92 13.91
CA ALA A 519 -23.95 32.93 13.45
C ALA A 519 -22.46 32.57 13.72
N ASN A 520 -22.18 31.48 14.44
CA ASN A 520 -20.84 31.16 14.94
C ASN A 520 -20.25 29.98 14.15
N PRO A 521 -19.19 30.20 13.34
CA PRO A 521 -18.52 29.12 12.62
C PRO A 521 -17.78 28.20 13.60
N ASN A 522 -17.63 26.92 13.25
CA ASN A 522 -16.73 26.02 13.97
C ASN A 522 -15.33 26.64 14.05
N VAL A 523 -14.70 26.53 15.22
CA VAL A 523 -13.40 27.15 15.49
C VAL A 523 -12.31 26.12 15.32
N ILE A 524 -11.31 26.45 14.50
CA ILE A 524 -10.14 25.61 14.27
C ILE A 524 -8.95 26.34 14.91
N GLY A 525 -8.45 25.82 16.03
CA GLY A 525 -7.22 26.32 16.61
C GLY A 525 -6.05 26.05 15.66
N GLN A 526 -5.11 26.99 15.61
CA GLN A 526 -3.82 26.76 14.99
C GLN A 526 -3.08 25.61 15.68
N PRO A 527 -2.36 24.76 14.91
CA PRO A 527 -1.54 23.73 15.50
C PRO A 527 -0.41 24.34 16.35
N VAL A 528 -0.14 23.73 17.50
CA VAL A 528 0.93 24.11 18.42
C VAL A 528 2.04 23.07 18.30
N TYR A 529 3.25 23.51 17.96
CA TYR A 529 4.44 22.65 17.86
C TYR A 529 5.49 23.09 18.87
N SER A 530 6.13 22.13 19.53
CA SER A 530 7.37 22.36 20.27
C SER A 530 8.55 21.97 19.39
N THR A 531 9.47 22.90 19.18
CA THR A 531 10.72 22.66 18.44
C THR A 531 11.92 23.04 19.29
N GLN A 532 13.13 22.61 18.92
CA GLN A 532 14.33 23.04 19.64
C GLN A 532 14.51 24.56 19.63
N ALA A 533 14.14 25.22 18.53
CA ALA A 533 14.25 26.68 18.38
C ALA A 533 13.12 27.45 19.08
N SER A 534 11.97 26.80 19.32
CA SER A 534 10.79 27.40 19.97
C SER A 534 10.12 26.36 20.87
N PRO A 535 10.73 26.03 22.03
CA PRO A 535 10.16 25.04 22.93
C PRO A 535 8.88 25.58 23.58
N VAL A 536 7.84 24.76 23.59
CA VAL A 536 6.57 25.09 24.26
C VAL A 536 6.62 24.57 25.69
N SER A 537 6.62 25.47 26.66
CA SER A 537 6.68 25.11 28.08
C SER A 537 5.32 24.78 28.69
N ASP A 538 4.23 25.27 28.09
CA ASP A 538 2.85 25.03 28.55
C ASP A 538 1.94 24.83 27.33
N PHE A 539 1.77 23.56 26.94
CA PHE A 539 0.91 23.17 25.82
C PHE A 539 -0.57 23.46 26.08
N GLY A 540 -1.02 23.36 27.34
CA GLY A 540 -2.40 23.65 27.69
C GLY A 540 -2.75 25.10 27.43
N GLN A 541 -1.90 26.03 27.90
CA GLN A 541 -2.09 27.45 27.66
C GLN A 541 -1.95 27.79 26.17
N ALA A 542 -0.97 27.21 25.47
CA ALA A 542 -0.78 27.46 24.04
C ALA A 542 -2.01 27.06 23.20
N ILE A 543 -2.70 25.98 23.56
CA ILE A 543 -3.95 25.56 22.91
C ILE A 543 -5.11 26.51 23.23
N ALA A 544 -5.23 26.95 24.48
CA ALA A 544 -6.21 27.96 24.84
C ALA A 544 -5.98 29.28 24.07
N ASP A 545 -4.73 29.73 23.97
CA ASP A 545 -4.37 30.94 23.23
C ASP A 545 -4.67 30.78 21.73
N SER A 546 -4.35 29.62 21.17
CA SER A 546 -4.61 29.28 19.77
C SER A 546 -6.10 29.32 19.42
N LEU A 547 -6.96 28.75 20.27
CA LEU A 547 -8.40 28.89 20.11
C LEU A 547 -8.80 30.37 20.27
N SER A 548 -8.34 31.03 21.34
CA SER A 548 -8.72 32.41 21.70
C SER A 548 -8.39 33.44 20.60
N GLN A 549 -7.27 33.26 19.88
CA GLN A 549 -6.89 34.13 18.75
C GLN A 549 -7.88 34.05 17.58
N VAL A 550 -8.58 32.93 17.43
CA VAL A 550 -9.65 32.77 16.43
C VAL A 550 -10.97 33.33 16.96
N TYR A 551 -11.12 33.43 18.30
CA TYR A 551 -12.28 33.98 19.02
C TYR A 551 -12.29 35.52 19.17
N ASP A 552 -11.35 36.28 18.59
CA ASP A 552 -11.34 37.77 18.63
C ASP A 552 -12.52 38.43 17.86
N GLN A 553 -13.52 37.64 17.45
CA GLN A 553 -14.82 38.11 16.98
C GLN A 553 -15.78 38.18 18.18
N ASP A 554 -16.33 39.35 18.48
CA ASP A 554 -17.21 39.58 19.63
C ASP A 554 -18.49 38.70 19.56
N PHE A 555 -18.53 37.60 20.33
CA PHE A 555 -19.67 36.67 20.41
C PHE A 555 -20.86 37.23 21.21
N GLY A 556 -20.85 38.54 21.54
CA GLY A 556 -21.92 39.18 22.30
C GLY A 556 -21.93 38.79 23.79
N SER A 557 -22.82 39.43 24.54
CA SER A 557 -22.96 39.25 26.00
C SER A 557 -23.66 37.94 26.39
N ASP A 558 -24.27 37.24 25.45
CA ASP A 558 -25.23 36.16 25.73
C ASP A 558 -24.62 34.75 25.56
N ASN A 559 -23.36 34.65 25.09
CA ASN A 559 -22.66 33.37 24.82
C ASN A 559 -21.61 33.02 25.90
N ALA A 560 -22.02 33.02 27.17
CA ALA A 560 -21.14 32.75 28.31
C ALA A 560 -20.42 31.38 28.24
N ASN A 561 -21.07 30.37 27.66
CA ASN A 561 -20.53 29.00 27.54
C ASN A 561 -19.32 28.94 26.59
N MET A 562 -19.36 29.67 25.47
CA MET A 562 -18.30 29.65 24.45
C MET A 562 -16.99 30.26 24.96
N ARG A 563 -17.05 31.20 25.92
CA ARG A 563 -15.86 31.79 26.55
C ARG A 563 -15.09 30.79 27.42
N SER A 564 -15.72 29.69 27.82
CA SER A 564 -15.10 28.65 28.63
C SER A 564 -14.37 27.60 27.80
N LEU A 565 -14.64 27.49 26.49
CA LEU A 565 -14.11 26.44 25.61
C LEU A 565 -12.58 26.45 25.48
N PRO A 566 -11.89 27.60 25.32
CA PRO A 566 -10.43 27.63 25.36
C PRO A 566 -9.85 27.12 26.68
N ALA A 567 -10.45 27.53 27.81
CA ALA A 567 -10.01 27.11 29.14
C ALA A 567 -10.33 25.62 29.40
N LEU A 568 -11.42 25.09 28.85
CA LEU A 568 -11.76 23.67 28.89
C LEU A 568 -10.79 22.83 28.06
N ALA A 569 -10.36 23.34 26.90
CA ALA A 569 -9.32 22.71 26.10
C ALA A 569 -7.97 22.66 26.84
N GLN A 570 -7.55 23.77 27.45
CA GLN A 570 -6.37 23.79 28.33
C GLN A 570 -6.46 22.74 29.45
N PHE A 571 -7.62 22.66 30.12
CA PHE A 571 -7.83 21.73 31.22
C PHE A 571 -7.68 20.26 30.77
N ASN A 572 -8.28 19.89 29.65
CA ASN A 572 -8.20 18.53 29.11
C ASN A 572 -6.82 18.20 28.52
N VAL A 573 -6.15 19.14 27.85
CA VAL A 573 -4.77 19.00 27.38
C VAL A 573 -3.82 18.73 28.55
N ASN A 574 -3.95 19.49 29.64
CA ASN A 574 -3.15 19.29 30.84
C ASN A 574 -3.42 17.93 31.50
N ALA A 575 -4.68 17.47 31.49
CA ALA A 575 -5.02 16.12 31.96
C ALA A 575 -4.40 15.03 31.07
N MET A 576 -4.38 15.24 29.74
CA MET A 576 -3.75 14.32 28.79
C MET A 576 -2.24 14.23 29.01
N ILE A 577 -1.53 15.37 29.07
CA ILE A 577 -0.09 15.42 29.33
C ILE A 577 0.26 14.72 30.65
N ALA A 578 -0.50 15.00 31.72
CA ALA A 578 -0.23 14.41 33.04
C ALA A 578 -0.55 12.91 33.12
N ALA A 579 -1.33 12.37 32.19
CA ALA A 579 -1.71 10.97 32.14
C ALA A 579 -0.84 10.12 31.21
N VAL A 580 -0.11 10.74 30.27
CA VAL A 580 0.83 9.99 29.43
C VAL A 580 2.05 9.61 30.26
N THR A 581 2.40 8.33 30.21
CA THR A 581 3.53 7.73 30.93
C THR A 581 4.43 6.99 29.96
N GLY A 582 5.73 6.93 30.27
CA GLY A 582 6.70 6.06 29.60
C GLY A 582 7.18 5.04 30.63
N ASN A 583 7.33 3.79 30.20
CA ASN A 583 7.88 2.72 31.04
C ASN A 583 9.39 2.83 31.18
#